data_AF-A0A6V8MPT7-F1
#
_entry.id   AF-A0A6V8MPT7-F1
#
_cell.length_a   1.000
_cell.length_b   1.000
_cell.length_c   1.000
_cell.angle_alpha   90.00
_cell.angle_beta   90.00
_cell.angle_gamma   90.00
#
_symmetry.space_group_name_H-M   'P 1'
#
loop_
_entity.id
_entity.type
_entity.pdbx_description
1 polymer ?
#
loop_
_entity_poly.entity_id
_entity_poly.type
_entity_poly.pdbx_seq_one_letter_code
_entity_poly.pdbx_strand_id
1 'polypeptide(L)'
;MHILRNYRTLAPTKFHGLNQRVVAAVSDTSKISEAVWAANPKLRSVYLETSKKHDIVFHESLLGSKRDIAQREVLQAQLIIYLDEIAVLLELASLYNPEILVVSGFDLSKDRPSHSKPKIQGADTNPTHPAQEGEEAGS
;
A
#
# COMPACT_ATOMS: atom_id res chain seq x y z
N MET A 1 -5.25 8.02 9.56
CA MET A 1 -4.90 6.83 8.75
C MET A 1 -6.08 6.42 7.87
N HIS A 2 -5.89 6.30 6.56
CA HIS A 2 -6.92 5.88 5.60
C HIS A 2 -6.32 4.95 4.55
N ILE A 3 -7.15 4.20 3.82
CA ILE A 3 -6.70 3.26 2.79
C ILE A 3 -6.35 4.02 1.52
N LEU A 4 -5.16 3.77 0.98
CA LEU A 4 -4.75 4.31 -0.31
C LEU A 4 -5.47 3.56 -1.43
N ARG A 5 -6.15 4.32 -2.30
CA ARG A 5 -6.82 3.80 -3.50
C ARG A 5 -5.86 3.62 -4.69
N ASN A 6 -4.59 3.32 -4.40
CA ASN A 6 -3.52 3.18 -5.41
C ASN A 6 -3.72 1.94 -6.30
N TYR A 7 -4.44 0.93 -5.82
CA TYR A 7 -4.78 -0.29 -6.57
C TYR A 7 -5.54 -0.01 -7.87
N ARG A 8 -6.20 1.14 -8.00
CA ARG A 8 -6.89 1.57 -9.24
C ARG A 8 -5.94 1.76 -10.42
N THR A 9 -4.66 2.01 -10.18
CA THR A 9 -3.67 2.31 -11.22
C THR A 9 -2.51 1.31 -11.24
N LEU A 10 -2.58 0.23 -10.45
CA LEU A 10 -1.52 -0.76 -10.40
C LEU A 10 -1.45 -1.60 -11.67
N ALA A 11 -0.22 -1.86 -12.11
CA ALA A 11 0.07 -2.84 -13.15
C ALA A 11 -0.41 -4.25 -12.71
N PRO A 12 -0.79 -5.14 -13.65
CA PRO A 12 -1.46 -6.41 -13.33
C PRO A 12 -0.75 -7.26 -12.26
N THR A 13 0.57 -7.43 -12.33
CA THR A 13 1.33 -8.21 -11.35
C THR A 13 1.29 -7.60 -9.94
N LYS A 14 1.40 -6.26 -9.84
CA LYS A 14 1.33 -5.55 -8.56
C LYS A 14 -0.09 -5.59 -8.00
N PHE A 15 -1.09 -5.42 -8.86
CA PHE A 15 -2.50 -5.55 -8.49
C PHE A 15 -2.79 -6.94 -7.94
N HIS A 16 -2.36 -7.99 -8.63
CA HIS A 16 -2.52 -9.37 -8.20
C HIS A 16 -1.93 -9.60 -6.80
N GLY A 17 -0.68 -9.15 -6.58
CA GLY A 17 -0.04 -9.25 -5.26
C GLY A 17 -0.81 -8.54 -4.15
N LEU A 18 -1.27 -7.31 -4.40
CA LEU A 18 -2.12 -6.59 -3.45
C LEU A 18 -3.43 -7.33 -3.18
N ASN A 19 -4.09 -7.81 -4.24
CA ASN A 19 -5.36 -8.54 -4.11
C ASN A 19 -5.19 -9.79 -3.25
N GLN A 20 -4.11 -10.56 -3.41
CA GLN A 20 -3.86 -11.75 -2.57
C GLN A 20 -3.68 -11.40 -1.09
N ARG A 21 -3.04 -10.28 -0.76
CA ARG A 21 -2.93 -9.81 0.63
C ARG A 21 -4.30 -9.47 1.21
N VAL A 22 -5.13 -8.75 0.45
CA VAL A 22 -6.49 -8.39 0.88
C VAL A 22 -7.38 -9.63 1.00
N VAL A 23 -7.30 -10.58 0.07
CA VAL A 23 -7.98 -11.89 0.16
C VAL A 23 -7.61 -12.61 1.45
N ALA A 24 -6.32 -12.69 1.78
CA ALA A 24 -5.87 -13.35 3.01
C ALA A 24 -6.44 -12.68 4.26
N ALA A 25 -6.48 -11.33 4.29
CA ALA A 25 -7.06 -10.57 5.39
C ALA A 25 -8.59 -10.74 5.51
N VAL A 26 -9.31 -10.62 4.40
CA VAL A 26 -10.78 -10.72 4.34
C VAL A 26 -11.28 -12.14 4.59
N SER A 27 -10.49 -13.16 4.25
CA SER A 27 -10.84 -14.55 4.52
C SER A 27 -10.67 -14.90 6.00
N ASP A 28 -9.78 -14.22 6.70
CA ASP A 28 -9.44 -14.47 8.10
C ASP A 28 -10.44 -13.79 9.06
N THR A 29 -11.42 -14.58 9.52
CA THR A 29 -12.47 -14.12 10.44
C THR A 29 -11.95 -13.74 11.82
N SER A 30 -10.71 -14.12 12.17
CA SER A 30 -10.08 -13.72 13.43
C SER A 30 -9.61 -12.26 13.39
N LYS A 31 -9.32 -11.73 12.20
CA LYS A 31 -8.83 -10.36 11.98
C LYS A 31 -9.96 -9.39 11.68
N ILE A 32 -10.93 -9.83 10.88
CA ILE A 32 -12.07 -9.01 10.47
C ILE A 32 -13.36 -9.72 10.86
N SER A 33 -14.01 -9.20 11.90
CA SER A 33 -15.28 -9.72 12.41
C SER A 33 -16.39 -9.66 11.36
N GLU A 34 -17.31 -10.63 11.39
CA GLU A 34 -18.47 -10.68 10.50
C GLU A 34 -19.37 -9.44 10.60
N ALA A 35 -19.35 -8.75 11.75
CA ALA A 35 -20.13 -7.53 11.97
C ALA A 35 -19.80 -6.40 10.97
N VAL A 36 -18.56 -6.37 10.44
CA VAL A 36 -18.11 -5.38 9.45
C VAL A 36 -18.90 -5.49 8.14
N TRP A 37 -19.35 -6.71 7.80
CA TRP A 37 -20.04 -7.00 6.55
C TRP A 37 -21.55 -6.82 6.64
N ALA A 38 -22.10 -6.45 7.80
CA ALA A 38 -23.55 -6.37 8.02
C ALA A 38 -24.27 -5.44 7.02
N ALA A 39 -23.61 -4.36 6.59
CA ALA A 39 -24.17 -3.42 5.60
C ALA A 39 -24.23 -3.99 4.18
N ASN A 40 -23.34 -4.94 3.84
CA ASN A 40 -23.37 -5.66 2.57
C ASN A 40 -22.91 -7.12 2.76
N PRO A 41 -23.80 -8.03 3.21
CA PRO A 41 -23.43 -9.39 3.59
C PRO A 41 -22.87 -10.23 2.43
N LYS A 42 -23.16 -9.86 1.18
CA LYS A 42 -22.71 -10.58 -0.01
C LYS A 42 -21.34 -10.09 -0.51
N LEU A 43 -20.90 -8.90 -0.12
CA LEU A 43 -19.67 -8.29 -0.64
C LEU A 43 -18.46 -9.20 -0.42
N ARG A 44 -18.31 -9.73 0.80
CA ARG A 44 -17.21 -10.63 1.14
C ARG A 44 -17.18 -11.86 0.24
N SER A 45 -18.29 -12.58 0.11
CA SER A 45 -18.32 -13.81 -0.68
C SER A 45 -18.10 -13.56 -2.17
N VAL A 46 -18.73 -12.53 -2.73
CA VAL A 46 -18.58 -12.15 -4.15
C VAL A 46 -17.16 -11.69 -4.45
N TYR A 47 -16.54 -10.91 -3.56
CA TYR A 47 -15.15 -10.49 -3.68
C TYR A 47 -14.19 -11.69 -3.67
N LEU A 48 -14.38 -12.63 -2.74
CA LEU A 48 -13.53 -13.82 -2.64
C LEU A 48 -13.67 -14.74 -3.86
N GLU A 49 -14.90 -14.95 -4.35
CA GLU A 49 -15.14 -15.74 -5.55
C GLU A 49 -14.51 -15.11 -6.80
N THR A 50 -14.71 -13.79 -6.97
CA THR A 50 -14.14 -13.04 -8.10
C THR A 50 -12.62 -13.03 -8.02
N SER A 51 -12.05 -12.90 -6.83
CA SER A 51 -10.60 -12.95 -6.60
C SER A 51 -10.01 -14.31 -6.98
N LYS A 52 -10.70 -15.40 -6.66
CA LYS A 52 -10.29 -16.76 -7.08
C LYS A 52 -10.30 -16.91 -8.60
N LYS A 53 -11.32 -16.38 -9.28
CA LYS A 53 -11.37 -16.39 -10.75
C LYS A 53 -10.23 -15.56 -11.35
N HIS A 54 -9.99 -14.37 -10.80
CA HIS A 54 -8.88 -13.52 -11.23
C HIS A 54 -7.51 -14.18 -11.02
N ASP A 55 -7.32 -14.92 -9.92
CA ASP A 55 -6.09 -15.66 -9.65
C ASP A 55 -5.77 -16.67 -10.76
N ILE A 56 -6.75 -17.48 -11.14
CA ILE A 56 -6.61 -18.47 -12.22
C ILE A 56 -6.28 -17.78 -13.54
N VAL A 57 -7.10 -16.80 -13.95
CA VAL A 57 -6.94 -16.09 -15.22
C VAL A 57 -5.64 -15.28 -15.27
N PHE A 58 -5.17 -14.77 -14.13
CA PHE A 58 -3.89 -14.09 -14.04
C PHE A 58 -2.75 -15.02 -14.48
N HIS A 59 -2.68 -16.24 -13.94
CA HIS A 59 -1.65 -17.20 -14.30
C HIS A 59 -1.77 -17.68 -15.75
N GLU A 60 -2.99 -17.93 -16.23
CA GLU A 60 -3.22 -18.31 -17.64
C GLU A 60 -2.79 -17.20 -18.61
N SER A 61 -3.06 -15.94 -18.26
CA SER A 61 -2.70 -14.77 -19.09
C SER A 61 -1.19 -14.58 -19.25
N LEU A 62 -0.36 -15.13 -18.35
CA LEU A 62 1.10 -15.09 -18.46
C LEU A 62 1.62 -15.90 -19.66
N LEU A 63 0.81 -16.82 -20.19
CA LEU A 63 1.10 -17.58 -21.40
C LEU A 63 0.82 -16.78 -22.68
N GLY A 64 0.32 -15.53 -22.58
CA GLY A 64 0.18 -14.60 -23.71
C GLY A 64 -1.11 -14.73 -24.52
N SER A 65 -2.10 -15.47 -24.03
CA SER A 65 -3.43 -15.57 -24.67
C SER A 65 -4.18 -14.24 -24.59
N LYS A 66 -4.51 -13.67 -25.77
CA LYS A 66 -5.25 -12.40 -25.86
C LYS A 66 -6.60 -12.44 -25.14
N ARG A 67 -7.29 -13.59 -25.20
CA ARG A 67 -8.59 -13.78 -24.55
C ARG A 67 -8.44 -13.70 -23.03
N ASP A 68 -7.44 -14.38 -22.48
CA ASP A 68 -7.26 -14.47 -21.03
C ASP A 68 -6.70 -13.15 -20.47
N ILE A 69 -5.90 -12.41 -21.26
CA ILE A 69 -5.52 -11.03 -20.96
C ILE A 69 -6.75 -10.11 -20.84
N ALA A 70 -7.65 -10.14 -21.83
CA ALA A 70 -8.86 -9.31 -21.80
C ALA A 70 -9.77 -9.69 -20.62
N GLN A 71 -9.92 -10.99 -20.35
CA GLN A 71 -10.69 -11.47 -19.20
C GLN A 71 -10.08 -11.02 -17.86
N ARG A 72 -8.74 -11.05 -17.73
CA ARG A 72 -8.03 -10.52 -16.56
C ARG A 72 -8.36 -9.05 -16.33
N GLU A 73 -8.35 -8.23 -17.38
CA GLU A 73 -8.64 -6.79 -17.28
C GLU A 73 -10.07 -6.52 -16.82
N VAL A 74 -11.05 -7.27 -17.34
CA VAL A 74 -12.45 -7.20 -16.89
C VAL A 74 -12.57 -7.57 -15.41
N LEU A 75 -11.95 -8.68 -14.99
CA LEU A 75 -11.98 -9.12 -13.60
C LEU A 75 -11.26 -8.14 -12.68
N GLN A 76 -10.13 -7.57 -13.10
CA GLN A 76 -9.43 -6.53 -12.35
C GLN A 76 -10.29 -5.29 -12.16
N ALA A 77 -10.99 -4.82 -13.20
CA ALA A 77 -11.92 -3.69 -13.10
C ALA A 77 -13.06 -3.98 -12.11
N GLN A 78 -13.63 -5.19 -12.15
CA GLN A 78 -14.66 -5.61 -11.21
C GLN A 78 -14.15 -5.69 -9.77
N LEU A 79 -12.94 -6.23 -9.56
CA LEU A 79 -12.30 -6.28 -8.25
C LEU A 79 -12.02 -4.90 -7.69
N ILE A 80 -11.64 -3.92 -8.52
CA ILE A 80 -11.43 -2.54 -8.08
C ILE A 80 -12.69 -1.95 -7.45
N ILE A 81 -13.88 -2.23 -8.02
CA ILE A 81 -15.16 -1.79 -7.46
C ILE A 81 -15.38 -2.40 -6.08
N TYR A 82 -15.16 -3.72 -5.94
CA TYR A 82 -15.29 -4.38 -4.64
C TYR A 82 -14.27 -3.91 -3.62
N LEU A 83 -13.02 -3.68 -4.02
CA LEU A 83 -11.99 -3.13 -3.15
C LEU A 83 -12.37 -1.73 -2.66
N ASP A 84 -12.99 -0.90 -3.49
CA ASP A 84 -13.49 0.41 -3.08
C ASP A 84 -14.58 0.33 -2.02
N GLU A 85 -15.57 -0.57 -2.21
CA GLU A 85 -16.62 -0.81 -1.20
C GLU A 85 -16.04 -1.36 0.10
N ILE A 86 -15.16 -2.37 0.01
CA ILE A 86 -14.49 -2.97 1.17
C ILE A 86 -13.71 -1.88 1.93
N ALA A 87 -12.95 -1.05 1.22
CA ALA A 87 -12.13 -0.03 1.86
C ALA A 87 -13.00 1.01 2.58
N VAL A 88 -14.16 1.39 2.04
CA VAL A 88 -15.12 2.26 2.75
C VAL A 88 -15.66 1.60 4.02
N LEU A 89 -16.05 0.32 3.96
CA LEU A 89 -16.54 -0.41 5.14
C LEU A 89 -15.47 -0.53 6.23
N LEU A 90 -14.23 -0.81 5.85
CA LEU A 90 -13.11 -0.92 6.78
C LEU A 90 -12.74 0.43 7.38
N GLU A 91 -12.76 1.51 6.59
CA GLU A 91 -12.56 2.86 7.10
C GLU A 91 -13.66 3.26 8.09
N LEU A 92 -14.92 2.91 7.83
CA LEU A 92 -16.02 3.14 8.79
C LEU A 92 -15.84 2.31 10.06
N ALA A 93 -15.52 1.02 9.93
CA ALA A 93 -15.28 0.13 11.06
C ALA A 93 -14.08 0.59 11.90
N SER A 94 -13.09 1.25 11.28
CA SER A 94 -11.90 1.77 11.95
C SER A 94 -12.19 2.85 12.98
N LEU A 95 -13.35 3.50 12.90
CA LEU A 95 -13.80 4.46 13.93
C LEU A 95 -13.97 3.79 15.30
N TYR A 96 -14.29 2.50 15.32
CA TYR A 96 -14.48 1.71 16.54
C TYR A 96 -13.33 0.74 16.80
N ASN A 97 -12.65 0.28 15.75
CA ASN A 97 -11.51 -0.62 15.83
C ASN A 97 -10.41 -0.23 14.83
N PRO A 98 -9.52 0.73 15.16
CA PRO A 98 -8.50 1.23 14.24
C PRO A 98 -7.54 0.16 13.70
N GLU A 99 -7.28 -0.89 14.48
CA GLU A 99 -6.39 -2.01 14.11
C GLU A 99 -6.88 -2.76 12.88
N ILE A 100 -8.19 -2.68 12.56
CA ILE A 100 -8.77 -3.31 11.38
C ILE A 100 -8.08 -2.87 10.09
N LEU A 101 -7.63 -1.61 10.02
CA LEU A 101 -6.93 -1.09 8.85
C LEU A 101 -5.52 -1.69 8.72
N VAL A 102 -4.83 -1.90 9.85
CA VAL A 102 -3.47 -2.46 9.88
C VAL A 102 -3.49 -3.90 9.36
N VAL A 103 -4.51 -4.68 9.73
CA VAL A 103 -4.65 -6.08 9.33
C VAL A 103 -5.34 -6.29 7.99
N SER A 104 -5.83 -5.21 7.35
CA SER A 104 -6.66 -5.28 6.13
C SER A 104 -5.93 -5.69 4.85
N GLY A 105 -4.59 -5.65 4.85
CA GLY A 105 -3.75 -5.93 3.66
C GLY A 105 -3.70 -4.80 2.62
N PHE A 106 -4.44 -3.72 2.83
CA PHE A 106 -4.37 -2.50 2.02
C PHE A 106 -3.11 -1.68 2.34
N ASP A 107 -2.67 -0.91 1.35
CA ASP A 107 -1.69 0.14 1.60
C ASP A 107 -2.39 1.31 2.31
N LEU A 108 -1.74 1.87 3.33
CA LEU A 108 -2.30 2.92 4.18
C LEU A 108 -1.54 4.22 4.00
N SER A 109 -2.27 5.33 4.01
CA SER A 109 -1.69 6.66 4.10
C SER A 109 -1.04 6.79 5.46
N LYS A 110 0.30 6.81 5.49
CA LYS A 110 1.03 7.16 6.72
C LYS A 110 0.62 8.57 7.11
N ASP A 111 -0.03 8.72 8.26
CA ASP A 111 0.00 9.98 9.00
C ASP A 111 1.47 10.25 9.26
N ARG A 112 2.05 11.22 8.56
CA ARG A 112 3.43 11.63 8.77
C ARG A 112 3.39 12.65 9.91
N PRO A 113 3.75 12.34 11.16
CA PRO A 113 4.26 13.39 12.02
C PRO A 113 5.60 13.80 11.40
N SER A 114 5.54 14.77 10.49
CA SER A 114 6.72 15.37 9.89
C SER A 114 7.41 16.26 10.93
N HIS A 115 7.92 15.68 12.01
CA HIS A 115 9.01 16.27 12.76
C HIS A 115 10.33 15.85 12.12
N SER A 116 10.51 16.27 10.86
CA SER A 116 11.86 16.52 10.37
C SER A 116 12.27 17.84 11.00
N LYS A 117 12.97 17.78 12.14
CA LYS A 117 13.69 18.93 12.69
C LYS A 117 14.51 19.54 11.54
N PRO A 118 14.42 20.85 11.25
CA PRO A 118 15.39 21.48 10.39
C PRO A 118 16.76 21.31 11.06
N LYS A 119 17.69 20.66 10.36
CA LYS A 119 19.09 20.66 10.74
C LYS A 119 19.56 22.10 10.56
N ILE A 120 19.54 22.87 11.64
CA ILE A 120 20.17 24.19 11.72
C ILE A 120 21.65 23.95 11.42
N GLN A 121 22.07 24.21 10.18
CA GLN A 121 23.47 24.49 9.89
C GLN A 121 23.75 25.85 10.53
N GLY A 122 24.31 25.81 11.73
CA GLY A 122 24.91 26.99 12.33
C GLY A 122 26.01 27.49 11.41
N ALA A 123 25.80 28.67 10.84
CA ALA A 123 26.89 29.60 10.66
C ALA A 123 27.42 29.93 12.06
N ASP A 124 28.74 29.81 12.29
CA ASP A 124 29.53 31.00 12.60
C ASP A 124 31.04 30.72 12.72
N THR A 125 31.79 31.67 12.17
CA THR A 125 33.11 32.18 12.60
C THR A 125 34.34 31.27 12.66
N ASN A 126 35.24 31.57 11.72
CA ASN A 126 36.69 31.55 11.86
C ASN A 126 37.11 32.18 13.21
N PRO A 127 38.05 31.60 13.97
CA PRO A 127 39.40 32.18 14.06
C PRO A 127 40.48 31.10 14.28
N THR A 128 41.71 31.18 13.78
CA THR A 128 42.83 31.85 14.47
C THR A 128 44.12 31.42 13.77
N HIS A 129 44.91 32.40 13.33
CA HIS A 129 46.32 32.24 12.95
C HIS A 129 47.16 32.17 14.25
N PRO A 130 48.26 31.41 14.29
CA PRO A 130 49.52 32.10 14.59
C PRO A 130 50.67 31.65 13.69
N ALA A 131 51.53 32.62 13.41
CA ALA A 131 52.75 32.56 12.64
C ALA A 131 53.83 31.64 13.26
N GLN A 132 54.74 31.11 12.44
CA GLN A 132 56.19 31.09 12.72
C GLN A 132 57.02 30.68 11.47
N GLU A 133 58.02 31.54 11.17
CA GLU A 133 59.41 31.35 10.68
C GLU A 133 59.70 30.24 9.63
N GLY A 134 60.45 30.43 8.53
CA GLY A 134 61.62 31.29 8.24
C GLY A 134 62.83 30.40 7.87
N GLU A 135 63.35 30.55 6.64
CA GLU A 135 64.72 30.17 6.14
C GLU A 135 65.11 28.65 6.11
N GLU A 136 65.94 28.07 5.23
CA GLU A 136 66.77 28.43 4.05
C GLU A 136 67.32 27.10 3.46
N ALA A 137 67.57 26.99 2.14
CA ALA A 137 68.63 26.21 1.46
C ALA A 137 68.30 26.13 -0.05
N GLY A 138 69.12 26.54 -1.03
CA GLY A 138 70.56 26.74 -1.02
C GLY A 138 71.30 25.52 -1.58
N SER A 139 71.30 25.35 -2.91
CA SER A 139 72.41 24.88 -3.77
C SER A 139 71.96 24.77 -5.23
#